data_AF-A0A232EMM2-F1
#
_entry.id   AF-A0A232EMM2-F1
#
_cell.length_a   1.000
_cell.length_b   1.000
_cell.length_c   1.000
_cell.angle_alpha   90.00
_cell.angle_beta   90.00
_cell.angle_gamma   90.00
#
_symmetry.space_group_name_H-M   'P 1'
#
loop_
_entity.id
_entity.type
_entity.pdbx_description
1 polymer ?
#
loop_
_entity_poly.entity_id
_entity_poly.type
_entity_poly.pdbx_seq_one_letter_code
_entity_poly.pdbx_strand_id
1 'polypeptide(L)'
;MAAAQNAQDEIPYSLDSVFDDLTDKDKTVEMMGYICSMTATQTVGNGYSLMKFVTNGNKKVTCLLWGQSLIDIHVSNLIINKKMHLDGAHCKMAILKFNQEQDNFVPFELNIQASTVVNYMGMHEPEEAAAVDLQPEEVTFETINRATGLMAINGFVKMKFISMPSRFENACYGCGSITDGVYKITVNISNFVPKDDLSKGDAVSIIGNVNVPNNAMLNISCSDMNSITSSENVPAMSESDLAIGSSTVKSTSPP
;
A
#
# COMPACT_ATOMS: atom_id res chain seq x y z
N MET A 1 21.35 1.33 -47.05
CA MET A 1 21.62 2.06 -45.81
C MET A 1 20.62 1.60 -44.77
N ALA A 2 20.99 0.61 -43.97
CA ALA A 2 20.18 0.19 -42.84
C ALA A 2 20.50 1.14 -41.68
N ALA A 3 19.48 1.80 -41.14
CA ALA A 3 19.59 2.58 -39.93
C ALA A 3 19.93 1.61 -38.78
N ALA A 4 21.11 1.77 -38.20
CA ALA A 4 21.40 1.19 -36.90
C ALA A 4 20.45 1.84 -35.90
N GLN A 5 19.43 1.10 -35.47
CA GLN A 5 18.71 1.41 -34.25
C GLN A 5 19.73 1.31 -33.12
N ASN A 6 20.13 2.45 -32.56
CA ASN A 6 20.83 2.50 -31.29
C ASN A 6 19.91 1.86 -30.25
N ALA A 7 20.18 0.61 -29.89
CA ALA A 7 19.70 0.05 -28.64
C ALA A 7 20.30 0.92 -27.54
N GLN A 8 19.47 1.75 -26.91
CA GLN A 8 19.88 2.51 -25.75
C GLN A 8 19.98 1.48 -24.62
N ASP A 9 21.20 1.15 -24.20
CA ASP A 9 21.44 0.19 -23.12
C ASP A 9 20.63 0.62 -21.89
N GLU A 10 19.62 -0.18 -21.53
CA GLU A 10 18.77 0.09 -20.37
C GLU A 10 19.58 -0.19 -19.10
N ILE A 11 19.72 0.81 -18.22
CA ILE A 11 20.39 0.64 -16.93
C ILE A 11 19.51 -0.32 -16.09
N PRO A 12 20.04 -1.48 -15.64
CA PRO A 12 19.26 -2.42 -14.85
C PRO A 12 18.96 -1.86 -13.45
N TYR A 13 17.90 -2.36 -12.81
CA TYR A 13 17.62 -2.02 -11.41
C TYR A 13 18.79 -2.38 -10.49
N SER A 14 19.02 -1.52 -9.48
CA SER A 14 20.01 -1.78 -8.45
C SER A 14 19.65 -3.03 -7.66
N LEU A 15 20.63 -3.92 -7.49
CA LEU A 15 20.52 -5.12 -6.66
C LEU A 15 20.58 -4.77 -5.17
N ASP A 16 20.11 -5.67 -4.33
CA ASP A 16 20.13 -5.50 -2.86
C ASP A 16 21.54 -5.26 -2.30
N SER A 17 22.58 -5.78 -2.94
CA SER A 17 23.97 -5.53 -2.55
C SER A 17 24.35 -4.05 -2.63
N VAL A 18 23.78 -3.29 -3.58
CA VAL A 18 24.00 -1.84 -3.67
C VAL A 18 23.45 -1.12 -2.43
N PHE A 19 22.34 -1.62 -1.88
CA PHE A 19 21.75 -1.07 -0.66
C PHE A 19 22.54 -1.46 0.59
N ASP A 20 23.13 -2.67 0.61
CA ASP A 20 23.99 -3.15 1.70
C ASP A 20 25.32 -2.41 1.78
N ASP A 21 25.85 -1.99 0.63
CA ASP A 21 27.15 -1.30 0.54
C ASP A 21 27.05 0.22 0.78
N LEU A 22 25.83 0.75 1.01
CA LEU A 22 25.65 2.16 1.33
C LEU A 22 26.48 2.55 2.56
N THR A 23 27.22 3.64 2.42
CA THR A 23 28.14 4.13 3.45
C THR A 23 27.84 5.59 3.78
N ASP A 24 27.88 5.92 5.08
CA ASP A 24 27.63 7.30 5.54
C ASP A 24 28.63 8.27 4.91
N LYS A 25 28.13 9.43 4.46
CA LYS A 25 28.88 10.53 3.81
C LYS A 25 29.42 10.21 2.42
N ASP A 26 29.07 9.08 1.83
CA ASP A 26 29.36 8.81 0.42
C ASP A 26 28.58 9.80 -0.47
N LYS A 27 29.28 10.48 -1.37
CA LYS A 27 28.71 11.47 -2.31
C LYS A 27 28.61 10.95 -3.74
N THR A 28 28.91 9.68 -3.94
CA THR A 28 29.05 9.04 -5.25
C THR A 28 28.03 7.94 -5.48
N VAL A 29 26.97 7.89 -4.67
CA VAL A 29 25.96 6.83 -4.79
C VAL A 29 25.27 6.92 -6.14
N GLU A 30 25.37 5.82 -6.88
CA GLU A 30 24.65 5.57 -8.11
C GLU A 30 23.57 4.49 -7.85
N MET A 31 22.34 4.76 -8.26
CA MET A 31 21.21 3.86 -8.01
C MET A 31 20.17 3.95 -9.12
N MET A 32 19.69 2.80 -9.58
CA MET A 32 18.57 2.68 -10.50
C MET A 32 17.39 2.01 -9.79
N GLY A 33 16.24 2.68 -9.80
CA GLY A 33 15.04 2.22 -9.11
C GLY A 33 13.78 2.83 -9.69
N TYR A 34 12.69 2.77 -8.93
CA TYR A 34 11.46 3.50 -9.24
C TYR A 34 10.85 4.11 -7.98
N ILE A 35 10.04 5.15 -8.16
CA ILE A 35 9.40 5.88 -7.06
C ILE A 35 8.23 5.07 -6.52
N CYS A 36 8.29 4.64 -5.27
CA CYS A 36 7.27 3.81 -4.63
C CYS A 36 6.22 4.63 -3.87
N SER A 37 6.70 5.64 -3.16
CA SER A 37 5.86 6.52 -2.36
C SER A 37 6.49 7.89 -2.27
N MET A 38 5.67 8.89 -2.03
CA MET A 38 6.08 10.28 -1.88
C MET A 38 5.30 10.92 -0.74
N THR A 39 5.92 11.91 -0.13
CA THR A 39 5.26 12.80 0.83
C THR A 39 5.09 14.17 0.19
N ALA A 40 3.99 14.86 0.53
CA ALA A 40 3.81 16.24 0.13
C ALA A 40 4.99 17.09 0.60
N THR A 41 5.35 18.12 -0.18
CA THR A 41 6.40 19.07 0.20
C THR A 41 6.04 19.71 1.53
N GLN A 42 7.00 19.71 2.46
CA GLN A 42 6.84 20.26 3.80
C GLN A 42 7.81 21.43 4.00
N THR A 43 7.38 22.39 4.79
CA THR A 43 8.28 23.40 5.35
C THR A 43 8.80 22.92 6.69
N VAL A 44 10.12 22.77 6.84
CA VAL A 44 10.77 22.21 8.03
C VAL A 44 11.86 23.13 8.57
N GLY A 45 12.08 23.05 9.89
CA GLY A 45 13.08 23.89 10.58
C GLY A 45 12.81 25.38 10.40
N ASN A 46 13.84 26.14 10.01
CA ASN A 46 13.79 27.59 9.83
C ASN A 46 13.16 28.03 8.48
N GLY A 47 12.15 27.29 7.99
CA GLY A 47 11.45 27.66 6.73
C GLY A 47 11.99 26.99 5.47
N TYR A 48 12.75 25.91 5.58
CA TYR A 48 13.27 25.19 4.40
C TYR A 48 12.22 24.27 3.81
N SER A 49 12.05 24.29 2.48
CA SER A 49 11.23 23.30 1.77
C SER A 49 11.95 21.96 1.71
N LEU A 50 11.23 20.88 2.00
CA LEU A 50 11.70 19.50 1.93
C LEU A 50 10.66 18.64 1.22
N MET A 51 11.10 17.91 0.22
CA MET A 51 10.32 16.84 -0.41
C MET A 51 11.00 15.50 -0.15
N LYS A 52 10.21 14.49 0.19
CA LYS A 52 10.71 13.12 0.38
C LYS A 52 9.98 12.15 -0.51
N PHE A 53 10.73 11.21 -1.06
CA PHE A 53 10.20 10.07 -1.78
C PHE A 53 11.00 8.81 -1.42
N VAL A 54 10.43 7.65 -1.68
CA VAL A 54 11.07 6.36 -1.41
C VAL A 54 11.26 5.63 -2.73
N THR A 55 12.47 5.13 -2.98
CA THR A 55 12.74 4.26 -4.11
C THR A 55 12.56 2.79 -3.71
N ASN A 56 12.11 1.96 -4.65
CA ASN A 56 11.81 0.55 -4.41
C ASN A 56 12.71 -0.43 -5.16
N GLY A 57 13.06 -1.50 -4.45
CA GLY A 57 13.54 -2.81 -4.89
C GLY A 57 13.07 -3.84 -3.84
N ASN A 58 13.82 -4.91 -3.54
CA ASN A 58 13.52 -5.70 -2.32
C ASN A 58 13.86 -4.90 -1.04
N LYS A 59 14.75 -3.91 -1.16
CA LYS A 59 15.12 -2.93 -0.13
C LYS A 59 14.69 -1.52 -0.52
N LYS A 60 14.41 -0.69 0.48
CA LYS A 60 13.89 0.68 0.30
C LYS A 60 14.85 1.69 0.89
N VAL A 61 15.04 2.82 0.20
CA VAL A 61 15.81 3.96 0.71
C VAL A 61 15.01 5.24 0.56
N THR A 62 15.07 6.10 1.58
CA THR A 62 14.42 7.41 1.53
C THR A 62 15.31 8.39 0.79
N CYS A 63 14.75 9.08 -0.19
CA CYS A 63 15.42 10.13 -0.95
C CYS A 63 14.85 11.51 -0.56
N LEU A 64 15.72 12.50 -0.44
CA LEU A 64 15.40 13.85 0.03
C LEU A 64 15.80 14.90 -0.99
N LEU A 65 14.90 15.85 -1.29
CA LEU A 65 15.22 17.10 -1.98
C LEU A 65 15.03 18.28 -1.02
N TRP A 66 16.07 19.08 -0.87
CA TRP A 66 16.06 20.26 -0.01
C TRP A 66 16.05 21.55 -0.84
N GLY A 67 15.17 22.47 -0.48
CA GLY A 67 15.05 23.79 -1.08
C GLY A 67 14.08 23.84 -2.27
N GLN A 68 13.30 24.92 -2.34
CA GLN A 68 12.23 25.08 -3.32
C GLN A 68 12.74 25.00 -4.76
N SER A 69 13.87 25.66 -5.07
CA SER A 69 14.44 25.69 -6.41
C SER A 69 14.78 24.30 -6.96
N LEU A 70 15.30 23.41 -6.11
CA LEU A 70 15.62 22.04 -6.53
C LEU A 70 14.33 21.21 -6.68
N ILE A 71 13.38 21.39 -5.76
CA ILE A 71 12.07 20.73 -5.84
C ILE A 71 11.37 21.10 -7.14
N ASP A 72 11.34 22.37 -7.52
CA ASP A 72 10.66 22.85 -8.74
C ASP A 72 11.23 22.24 -10.02
N ILE A 73 12.54 21.90 -10.05
CA ILE A 73 13.19 21.22 -11.19
C ILE A 73 12.67 19.79 -11.35
N HIS A 74 12.47 19.08 -10.25
CA HIS A 74 12.22 17.63 -10.25
C HIS A 74 10.74 17.26 -10.11
N VAL A 75 9.94 18.10 -9.47
CA VAL A 75 8.57 17.79 -9.02
C VAL A 75 7.66 17.29 -10.13
N SER A 76 7.76 17.83 -11.35
CA SER A 76 6.93 17.40 -12.48
C SER A 76 7.21 15.97 -12.95
N ASN A 77 8.38 15.41 -12.63
CA ASN A 77 8.78 14.05 -12.99
C ASN A 77 8.75 13.08 -11.81
N LEU A 78 8.57 13.57 -10.58
CA LEU A 78 8.39 12.74 -9.40
C LEU A 78 6.96 12.18 -9.39
N ILE A 79 6.75 11.08 -10.10
CA ILE A 79 5.48 10.38 -10.25
C ILE A 79 5.66 8.95 -9.72
N ILE A 80 4.66 8.43 -8.99
CA ILE A 80 4.68 7.03 -8.53
C ILE A 80 4.89 6.08 -9.72
N ASN A 81 5.70 5.05 -9.51
CA ASN A 81 6.18 4.08 -10.50
C ASN A 81 7.08 4.65 -11.59
N LYS A 82 7.48 5.93 -11.56
CA LYS A 82 8.47 6.44 -12.53
C LYS A 82 9.83 5.77 -12.28
N LYS A 83 10.41 5.16 -13.31
CA LYS A 83 11.81 4.68 -13.26
C LYS A 83 12.74 5.89 -13.18
N MET A 84 13.75 5.78 -12.33
CA MET A 84 14.69 6.86 -12.09
C MET A 84 16.07 6.29 -11.79
N HIS A 85 17.06 6.84 -12.49
CA HIS A 85 18.47 6.63 -12.23
C HIS A 85 19.04 7.88 -11.54
N LEU A 86 19.73 7.64 -10.44
CA LEU A 86 20.46 8.62 -9.64
C LEU A 86 21.95 8.36 -9.83
N ASP A 87 22.72 9.41 -10.08
CA ASP A 87 24.18 9.37 -10.14
C ASP A 87 24.75 10.56 -9.34
N GLY A 88 25.62 10.25 -8.37
CA GLY A 88 26.20 11.25 -7.47
C GLY A 88 25.26 11.72 -6.37
N ALA A 89 24.42 10.83 -5.81
CA ALA A 89 23.61 11.14 -4.63
C ALA A 89 24.46 11.10 -3.34
N HIS A 90 24.13 11.96 -2.37
CA HIS A 90 24.82 12.00 -1.08
C HIS A 90 24.12 11.15 -0.02
N CYS A 91 24.72 10.00 0.28
CA CYS A 91 24.30 9.09 1.32
C CYS A 91 24.60 9.64 2.72
N LYS A 92 23.61 9.52 3.60
CA LYS A 92 23.73 9.89 5.00
C LYS A 92 23.04 8.86 5.87
N MET A 93 23.64 8.53 7.00
CA MET A 93 23.04 7.68 8.03
C MET A 93 21.69 8.27 8.49
N ALA A 94 20.68 7.41 8.56
CA ALA A 94 19.33 7.76 8.98
C ALA A 94 18.93 6.97 10.23
N ILE A 95 18.08 7.57 11.05
CA ILE A 95 17.47 6.88 12.20
C ILE A 95 16.14 6.31 11.72
N LEU A 96 16.08 4.99 11.61
CA LEU A 96 14.85 4.30 11.26
C LEU A 96 13.85 4.33 12.41
N LYS A 97 12.57 4.47 12.07
CA LYS A 97 11.47 4.17 12.99
C LYS A 97 11.20 2.66 12.95
N PHE A 98 10.72 2.09 14.05
CA PHE A 98 10.40 0.66 14.17
C PHE A 98 9.61 0.09 12.98
N ASN A 99 8.59 0.81 12.51
CA ASN A 99 7.77 0.35 11.38
C ASN A 99 8.55 0.31 10.05
N GLN A 100 9.57 1.15 9.89
CA GLN A 100 10.40 1.19 8.67
C GLN A 100 11.37 0.01 8.62
N GLU A 101 11.86 -0.46 9.77
CA GLU A 101 12.69 -1.66 9.84
C GLU A 101 11.90 -2.91 9.40
N GLN A 102 10.61 -2.99 9.74
CA GLN A 102 9.73 -4.07 9.28
C GLN A 102 9.39 -3.99 7.78
N ASP A 103 9.48 -2.79 7.18
CA ASP A 103 9.15 -2.54 5.78
C ASP A 103 10.37 -2.57 4.83
N ASN A 104 11.49 -3.17 5.26
CA ASN A 104 12.76 -3.30 4.52
C ASN A 104 13.44 -1.98 4.15
N PHE A 105 13.29 -0.93 4.97
CA PHE A 105 14.09 0.28 4.79
C PHE A 105 15.53 0.06 5.25
N VAL A 106 16.49 0.54 4.48
CA VAL A 106 17.89 0.63 4.92
C VAL A 106 18.11 1.86 5.81
N PRO A 107 19.05 1.81 6.77
CA PRO A 107 19.30 2.91 7.73
C PRO A 107 20.06 4.08 7.10
N PHE A 108 19.71 4.45 5.87
CA PHE A 108 20.32 5.52 5.10
C PHE A 108 19.27 6.38 4.41
N GLU A 109 19.64 7.61 4.13
CA GLU A 109 18.92 8.55 3.29
C GLU A 109 19.83 9.02 2.15
N LEU A 110 19.28 9.13 0.95
CA LEU A 110 19.97 9.72 -0.21
C LEU A 110 19.53 11.18 -0.38
N ASN A 111 20.47 12.10 -0.22
CA ASN A 111 20.23 13.52 -0.44
C ASN A 111 20.52 13.84 -1.91
N ILE A 112 19.48 14.21 -2.64
CA ILE A 112 19.58 14.73 -4.00
C ILE A 112 20.04 16.18 -3.89
N GLN A 113 21.17 16.49 -4.53
CA GLN A 113 21.77 17.83 -4.53
C GLN A 113 21.86 18.35 -5.96
N ALA A 114 22.22 19.62 -6.12
CA ALA A 114 22.44 20.21 -7.45
C ALA A 114 23.54 19.49 -8.26
N SER A 115 24.42 18.73 -7.59
CA SER A 115 25.45 17.90 -8.24
C SER A 115 24.95 16.51 -8.64
N THR A 116 23.79 16.07 -8.16
CA THR A 116 23.24 14.75 -8.46
C THR A 116 22.59 14.78 -9.83
N VAL A 117 23.02 13.90 -10.73
CA VAL A 117 22.36 13.69 -12.02
C VAL A 117 21.17 12.78 -11.79
N VAL A 118 19.99 13.22 -12.24
CA VAL A 118 18.73 12.47 -12.11
C VAL A 118 18.15 12.24 -13.50
N ASN A 119 18.14 10.99 -13.93
CA ASN A 119 17.57 10.57 -15.21
C ASN A 119 16.22 9.89 -14.98
N TYR A 120 15.15 10.55 -15.40
CA TYR A 120 13.80 9.98 -15.37
C TYR A 120 13.54 9.18 -16.65
N MET A 121 13.17 7.91 -16.49
CA MET A 121 12.97 6.97 -17.60
C MET A 121 11.48 6.63 -17.75
N GLY A 122 11.15 5.48 -18.34
CA GLY A 122 9.78 4.99 -18.48
C GLY A 122 9.08 4.73 -17.13
N MET A 123 7.88 4.19 -17.18
CA MET A 123 7.22 3.69 -15.96
C MET A 123 7.76 2.30 -15.62
N HIS A 124 7.86 1.99 -14.34
CA HIS A 124 8.01 0.64 -13.85
C HIS A 124 6.66 -0.04 -14.04
N GLU A 125 6.68 -1.09 -14.84
CA GLU A 125 5.59 -2.06 -14.88
C GLU A 125 5.89 -3.04 -13.76
N PRO A 126 5.03 -3.16 -12.73
CA PRO A 126 5.14 -4.25 -11.80
C PRO A 126 5.23 -5.54 -12.62
N GLU A 127 6.22 -6.37 -12.32
CA GLU A 127 6.15 -7.75 -12.79
C GLU A 127 4.77 -8.25 -12.33
N GLU A 128 3.89 -8.61 -13.26
CA GLU A 128 2.65 -9.31 -12.91
C GLU A 128 3.14 -10.47 -12.06
N ALA A 129 2.92 -10.40 -10.75
CA ALA A 129 3.25 -11.49 -9.85
C ALA A 129 2.61 -12.68 -10.52
N ALA A 130 3.44 -13.61 -11.04
CA ALA A 130 2.95 -14.74 -11.80
C ALA A 130 1.77 -15.25 -11.02
N ALA A 131 0.57 -15.19 -11.61
CA ALA A 131 -0.67 -15.39 -10.88
C ALA A 131 -0.56 -16.76 -10.23
N VAL A 132 -0.11 -16.78 -8.98
CA VAL A 132 -0.32 -17.91 -8.11
C VAL A 132 -1.83 -17.86 -8.04
N ASP A 133 -2.48 -18.84 -8.63
CA ASP A 133 -3.91 -19.07 -8.50
C ASP A 133 -4.16 -19.39 -7.02
N LEU A 134 -4.02 -18.36 -6.18
CA LEU A 134 -4.39 -18.32 -4.78
C LEU A 134 -5.90 -18.27 -4.82
N GLN A 135 -6.49 -19.43 -5.09
CA GLN A 135 -7.89 -19.70 -4.79
C GLN A 135 -8.09 -19.22 -3.35
N PRO A 136 -8.94 -18.19 -3.12
CA PRO A 136 -9.18 -17.68 -1.79
C PRO A 136 -9.63 -18.83 -0.89
N GLU A 137 -9.08 -18.93 0.31
CA GLU A 137 -9.58 -19.91 1.29
C GLU A 137 -11.04 -19.55 1.64
N GLU A 138 -11.99 -20.45 1.38
CA GLU A 138 -13.36 -20.26 1.81
C GLU A 138 -13.48 -20.44 3.32
N VAL A 139 -13.98 -19.43 4.01
CA VAL A 139 -14.12 -19.46 5.48
C VAL A 139 -15.51 -19.00 5.92
N THR A 140 -15.83 -19.32 7.16
CA THR A 140 -17.06 -18.89 7.84
C THR A 140 -16.71 -17.92 8.97
N PHE A 141 -17.72 -17.31 9.57
CA PHE A 141 -17.55 -16.46 10.75
C PHE A 141 -16.95 -17.21 11.96
N GLU A 142 -17.08 -18.55 12.00
CA GLU A 142 -16.49 -19.39 13.05
C GLU A 142 -15.02 -19.74 12.79
N THR A 143 -14.62 -19.84 11.52
CA THR A 143 -13.27 -20.30 11.13
C THR A 143 -12.32 -19.17 10.74
N ILE A 144 -12.84 -17.97 10.46
CA ILE A 144 -12.03 -16.83 9.99
C ILE A 144 -10.90 -16.43 10.94
N ASN A 145 -11.01 -16.73 12.23
CA ASN A 145 -9.94 -16.44 13.19
C ASN A 145 -8.69 -17.32 13.04
N ARG A 146 -8.76 -18.39 12.23
CA ARG A 146 -7.64 -19.28 11.90
C ARG A 146 -7.06 -19.00 10.52
N ALA A 147 -7.76 -18.22 9.70
CA ALA A 147 -7.38 -17.94 8.33
C ALA A 147 -6.22 -16.94 8.28
N THR A 148 -5.33 -17.12 7.31
CA THR A 148 -4.20 -16.22 7.06
C THR A 148 -4.13 -15.89 5.56
N GLY A 149 -3.99 -14.61 5.22
CA GLY A 149 -3.91 -14.18 3.83
C GLY A 149 -5.28 -14.01 3.16
N LEU A 150 -5.34 -14.30 1.85
CA LEU A 150 -6.49 -14.09 0.98
C LEU A 150 -7.59 -15.14 1.23
N MET A 151 -8.81 -14.68 1.52
CA MET A 151 -9.95 -15.53 1.84
C MET A 151 -11.23 -15.04 1.17
N ALA A 152 -12.21 -15.94 1.08
CA ALA A 152 -13.58 -15.65 0.67
C ALA A 152 -14.55 -15.94 1.82
N ILE A 153 -15.46 -15.01 2.11
CA ILE A 153 -16.52 -15.19 3.11
C ILE A 153 -17.85 -14.68 2.59
N ASN A 154 -18.91 -15.43 2.90
CA ASN A 154 -20.28 -15.04 2.61
C ASN A 154 -20.95 -14.49 3.87
N GLY A 155 -21.72 -13.43 3.74
CA GLY A 155 -22.49 -12.84 4.83
C GLY A 155 -23.52 -11.83 4.33
N PHE A 156 -24.18 -11.15 5.25
CA PHE A 156 -25.19 -10.14 4.97
C PHE A 156 -24.70 -8.75 5.37
N VAL A 157 -24.96 -7.74 4.54
CA VAL A 157 -24.57 -6.35 4.83
C VAL A 157 -25.32 -5.86 6.08
N LYS A 158 -24.61 -5.70 7.19
CA LYS A 158 -25.18 -5.21 8.46
C LYS A 158 -25.13 -3.68 8.55
N MET A 159 -23.99 -3.11 8.18
CA MET A 159 -23.77 -1.67 8.03
C MET A 159 -23.34 -1.41 6.60
N LYS A 160 -24.03 -0.49 5.92
CA LYS A 160 -23.65 -0.05 4.57
C LYS A 160 -22.22 0.43 4.55
N PHE A 161 -21.53 0.17 3.45
CA PHE A 161 -20.18 0.65 3.22
C PHE A 161 -20.22 2.17 2.98
N ILE A 162 -19.51 2.91 3.81
CA ILE A 162 -19.44 4.37 3.75
C ILE A 162 -17.99 4.83 3.70
N SER A 163 -17.76 6.03 3.17
CA SER A 163 -16.45 6.66 3.21
C SER A 163 -16.16 7.15 4.63
N MET A 164 -15.01 6.74 5.17
CA MET A 164 -14.50 7.15 6.47
C MET A 164 -13.24 7.99 6.28
N PRO A 165 -13.13 9.13 6.98
CA PRO A 165 -11.89 9.90 6.99
C PRO A 165 -10.79 9.09 7.68
N SER A 166 -9.61 9.02 7.07
CA SER A 166 -8.44 8.46 7.70
C SER A 166 -7.93 9.39 8.80
N ARG A 167 -7.31 8.81 9.83
CA ARG A 167 -6.52 9.56 10.83
C ARG A 167 -5.26 10.19 10.25
N PHE A 168 -4.86 9.77 9.05
CA PHE A 168 -3.74 10.32 8.29
C PHE A 168 -4.30 11.24 7.21
N GLU A 169 -3.77 12.47 7.16
CA GLU A 169 -4.27 13.60 6.38
C GLU A 169 -4.73 13.26 4.95
N ASN A 170 -5.91 13.78 4.57
CA ASN A 170 -6.55 13.76 3.23
C ASN A 170 -6.84 12.40 2.59
N ALA A 171 -6.59 11.27 3.27
CA ALA A 171 -7.02 9.96 2.79
C ALA A 171 -8.40 9.59 3.34
N CYS A 172 -9.21 8.91 2.55
CA CYS A 172 -10.45 8.25 2.99
C CYS A 172 -10.41 6.78 2.58
N TYR A 173 -11.06 5.94 3.36
CA TYR A 173 -11.22 4.51 3.07
C TYR A 173 -12.69 4.11 3.27
N GLY A 174 -13.12 3.03 2.65
CA GLY A 174 -14.46 2.48 2.84
C GLY A 174 -14.52 1.66 4.12
N CYS A 175 -15.59 1.82 4.89
CA CYS A 175 -15.84 1.01 6.08
C CYS A 175 -17.29 0.53 6.07
N GLY A 176 -17.49 -0.76 6.31
CA GLY A 176 -18.80 -1.37 6.50
C GLY A 176 -18.70 -2.58 7.41
N SER A 177 -19.80 -3.32 7.55
CA SER A 177 -19.77 -4.59 8.27
C SER A 177 -20.74 -5.61 7.69
N ILE A 178 -20.35 -6.87 7.79
CA ILE A 178 -21.17 -8.03 7.45
C ILE A 178 -21.50 -8.88 8.68
N THR A 179 -22.55 -9.68 8.60
CA THR A 179 -22.99 -10.62 9.64
C THR A 179 -23.53 -11.91 9.05
N ASP A 180 -23.45 -13.01 9.80
CA ASP A 180 -24.17 -14.27 9.55
C ASP A 180 -25.49 -14.36 10.33
N GLY A 181 -25.88 -13.31 11.06
CA GLY A 181 -27.02 -13.30 11.99
C GLY A 181 -26.63 -13.55 13.45
N VAL A 182 -25.38 -13.95 13.73
CA VAL A 182 -24.85 -14.13 15.09
C VAL A 182 -23.64 -13.22 15.32
N TYR A 183 -22.64 -13.35 14.47
CA TYR A 183 -21.38 -12.63 14.52
C TYR A 183 -21.36 -11.48 13.50
N LYS A 184 -20.57 -10.44 13.80
CA LYS A 184 -20.29 -9.34 12.90
C LYS A 184 -18.79 -9.20 12.66
N ILE A 185 -18.45 -8.78 11.46
CA ILE A 185 -17.07 -8.50 11.05
C ILE A 185 -17.02 -7.14 10.35
N THR A 186 -16.03 -6.33 10.71
CA THR A 186 -15.75 -5.06 10.05
C THR A 186 -14.97 -5.31 8.76
N VAL A 187 -15.34 -4.60 7.71
CA VAL A 187 -14.69 -4.68 6.40
C VAL A 187 -14.18 -3.29 6.04
N ASN A 188 -12.87 -3.19 5.82
CA ASN A 188 -12.18 -1.98 5.39
C ASN A 188 -11.83 -2.10 3.90
N ILE A 189 -12.02 -1.04 3.13
CA ILE A 189 -11.78 -1.01 1.68
C ILE A 189 -10.83 0.14 1.37
N SER A 190 -9.66 -0.15 0.82
CA SER A 190 -8.63 0.87 0.56
C SER A 190 -9.07 1.88 -0.51
N ASN A 191 -9.48 1.40 -1.69
CA ASN A 191 -9.93 2.23 -2.82
C ASN A 191 -11.45 2.22 -2.90
N PHE A 192 -12.10 2.95 -1.99
CA PHE A 192 -13.54 2.95 -1.88
C PHE A 192 -14.22 3.88 -2.89
N VAL A 193 -15.16 3.32 -3.64
CA VAL A 193 -16.11 4.04 -4.50
C VAL A 193 -17.51 3.54 -4.14
N PRO A 194 -18.45 4.39 -3.70
CA PRO A 194 -19.79 3.95 -3.33
C PRO A 194 -20.46 3.14 -4.44
N LYS A 195 -21.12 2.05 -4.04
CA LYS A 195 -21.95 1.19 -4.89
C LYS A 195 -23.41 1.37 -4.48
N ASP A 196 -24.24 1.89 -5.37
CA ASP A 196 -25.66 2.16 -5.08
C ASP A 196 -26.52 0.88 -5.07
N ASP A 197 -26.01 -0.21 -5.63
CA ASP A 197 -26.64 -1.52 -5.76
C ASP A 197 -26.49 -2.42 -4.52
N LEU A 198 -25.77 -1.96 -3.48
CA LEU A 198 -25.62 -2.70 -2.22
C LEU A 198 -26.39 -2.02 -1.08
N SER A 199 -27.38 -2.74 -0.56
CA SER A 199 -28.22 -2.33 0.56
C SER A 199 -28.01 -3.18 1.80
N LYS A 200 -28.46 -2.63 2.93
CA LYS A 200 -28.41 -3.33 4.21
C LYS A 200 -29.34 -4.55 4.13
N GLY A 201 -28.84 -5.71 4.54
CA GLY A 201 -29.52 -6.99 4.47
C GLY A 201 -29.17 -7.82 3.24
N ASP A 202 -28.54 -7.23 2.22
CA ASP A 202 -28.17 -7.96 1.02
C ASP A 202 -27.10 -9.00 1.33
N ALA A 203 -27.25 -10.18 0.72
CA ALA A 203 -26.26 -11.23 0.79
C ALA A 203 -25.08 -10.87 -0.11
N VAL A 204 -23.87 -11.00 0.43
CA VAL A 204 -22.63 -10.65 -0.27
C VAL A 204 -21.58 -11.73 -0.08
N SER A 205 -20.72 -11.88 -1.08
CA SER A 205 -19.44 -12.58 -0.99
C SER A 205 -18.32 -11.56 -0.97
N ILE A 206 -17.36 -11.74 -0.05
CA ILE A 206 -16.23 -10.83 0.12
C ILE A 206 -14.94 -11.61 -0.05
N ILE A 207 -14.08 -11.12 -0.93
CA ILE A 207 -12.70 -11.61 -1.10
C ILE A 207 -11.75 -10.58 -0.51
N GLY A 208 -10.99 -10.95 0.52
CA GLY A 208 -10.09 -10.01 1.18
C GLY A 208 -9.05 -10.68 2.06
N ASN A 209 -8.24 -9.86 2.73
CA ASN A 209 -7.23 -10.34 3.67
C ASN A 209 -7.72 -10.17 5.11
N VAL A 210 -7.57 -11.22 5.93
CA VAL A 210 -7.86 -11.12 7.37
C VAL A 210 -6.76 -10.35 8.06
N ASN A 211 -7.15 -9.30 8.77
CA ASN A 211 -6.29 -8.55 9.66
C ASN A 211 -6.69 -8.85 11.10
N VAL A 212 -5.74 -9.38 11.86
CA VAL A 212 -5.85 -9.59 13.30
C VAL A 212 -4.83 -8.68 14.00
N PRO A 213 -5.14 -7.38 14.20
CA PRO A 213 -4.21 -6.49 14.85
C PRO A 213 -4.08 -6.89 16.33
N ASN A 214 -2.86 -6.79 16.87
CA ASN A 214 -2.60 -7.05 18.29
C ASN A 214 -3.59 -6.25 19.17
N ASN A 215 -4.37 -6.94 20.00
CA ASN A 215 -5.37 -6.36 20.90
C ASN A 215 -6.55 -5.60 20.22
N ALA A 216 -6.85 -5.88 18.95
CA ALA A 216 -7.99 -5.28 18.24
C ALA A 216 -9.00 -6.33 17.74
N MET A 217 -10.15 -5.84 17.27
CA MET A 217 -11.16 -6.68 16.62
C MET A 217 -10.66 -7.17 15.26
N LEU A 218 -10.90 -8.45 14.97
CA LEU A 218 -10.68 -9.03 13.65
C LEU A 218 -11.46 -8.22 12.60
N ASN A 219 -10.77 -7.86 11.52
CA ASN A 219 -11.37 -7.16 10.39
C ASN A 219 -10.85 -7.74 9.07
N ILE A 220 -11.62 -7.53 8.01
CA ILE A 220 -11.24 -7.91 6.66
C ILE A 220 -10.81 -6.65 5.92
N SER A 221 -9.72 -6.72 5.16
CA SER A 221 -9.27 -5.64 4.29
C SER A 221 -9.34 -6.04 2.83
N CYS A 222 -10.02 -5.20 2.05
CA CYS A 222 -10.24 -5.36 0.62
C CYS A 222 -9.50 -4.25 -0.13
N SER A 223 -9.05 -4.53 -1.36
CA SER A 223 -8.40 -3.53 -2.21
C SER A 223 -9.40 -2.45 -2.64
N ASP A 224 -10.61 -2.86 -3.03
CA ASP A 224 -11.64 -2.03 -3.64
C ASP A 224 -13.02 -2.69 -3.54
N MET A 225 -14.04 -2.04 -4.09
CA MET A 225 -15.43 -2.53 -4.04
C MET A 225 -15.74 -3.70 -4.97
N ASN A 226 -14.85 -4.08 -5.90
CA ASN A 226 -15.03 -5.28 -6.73
C ASN A 226 -14.75 -6.55 -5.94
N SER A 227 -14.02 -6.44 -4.82
CA SER A 227 -13.87 -7.50 -3.82
C SER A 227 -15.18 -7.90 -3.13
N ILE A 228 -16.27 -7.14 -3.31
CA ILE A 228 -17.58 -7.39 -2.71
C ILE A 228 -18.59 -7.61 -3.85
N THR A 229 -19.13 -8.82 -3.92
CA THR A 229 -20.11 -9.23 -4.93
C THR A 229 -21.45 -9.55 -4.28
N SER A 230 -22.53 -9.11 -4.92
CA SER A 230 -23.89 -9.45 -4.46
C SER A 230 -24.24 -10.89 -4.82
N SER A 231 -24.86 -11.60 -3.87
CA SER A 231 -25.34 -12.97 -4.05
C SER A 231 -26.83 -12.93 -4.36
N GLU A 232 -27.19 -12.64 -5.61
CA GLU A 232 -28.59 -12.44 -6.06
C GLU A 232 -29.52 -13.63 -5.79
N ASN A 233 -28.96 -14.83 -5.62
CA ASN A 233 -29.71 -16.06 -5.35
C ASN A 233 -30.07 -16.26 -3.86
N VAL A 234 -29.64 -15.37 -2.97
CA VAL A 234 -29.87 -15.47 -1.53
C VAL A 234 -30.80 -14.34 -1.08
N PRO A 235 -31.96 -14.65 -0.46
CA PRO A 235 -32.87 -13.63 0.05
C PRO A 235 -32.19 -12.73 1.09
N ALA A 236 -32.53 -11.44 1.08
CA ALA A 236 -32.02 -10.49 2.05
C ALA A 236 -32.43 -10.86 3.49
N MET A 237 -31.52 -10.63 4.44
CA MET A 237 -31.77 -10.84 5.86
C MET A 237 -32.67 -9.74 6.43
N SER A 238 -33.60 -10.12 7.31
CA SER A 238 -34.51 -9.17 7.96
C SER A 238 -33.79 -8.19 8.88
N GLU A 239 -34.36 -7.00 9.10
CA GLU A 239 -33.74 -6.02 10.01
C GLU A 239 -33.65 -6.50 11.46
N SER A 240 -34.60 -7.33 11.92
CA SER A 240 -34.57 -7.92 13.26
C SER A 240 -33.39 -8.88 13.43
N ASP A 241 -33.13 -9.73 12.43
CA ASP A 241 -32.03 -10.69 12.49
C ASP A 241 -30.68 -9.98 12.36
N LEU A 242 -30.62 -8.96 11.49
CA LEU A 242 -29.44 -8.08 11.38
C LEU A 242 -29.15 -7.37 12.70
N ALA A 243 -30.15 -6.99 13.50
CA ALA A 243 -29.90 -6.35 14.79
C ALA A 243 -29.26 -7.32 15.81
N ILE A 244 -29.67 -8.58 15.80
CA ILE A 244 -29.18 -9.63 16.71
C ILE A 244 -27.73 -10.02 16.39
N GLY A 245 -27.35 -10.08 15.11
CA GLY A 245 -26.01 -10.45 14.63
C GLY A 245 -24.92 -9.44 14.95
N SER A 246 -24.67 -9.17 16.23
CA SER A 246 -23.80 -8.09 16.72
C SER A 246 -22.58 -8.59 17.49
N SER A 247 -22.49 -9.91 17.74
CA SER A 247 -21.38 -10.52 18.48
C SER A 247 -20.09 -10.36 17.69
N THR A 248 -18.98 -10.02 18.34
CA THR A 248 -17.70 -9.86 17.63
C THR A 248 -16.94 -11.18 17.61
N VAL A 249 -16.40 -11.56 16.46
CA VAL A 249 -15.51 -12.72 16.35
C VAL A 249 -14.24 -12.42 17.16
N LYS A 250 -13.91 -13.29 18.12
CA LYS A 250 -12.71 -13.15 18.94
C LYS A 250 -11.52 -13.83 18.25
N SER A 251 -10.39 -13.14 18.22
CA SER A 251 -9.11 -13.75 17.87
C SER A 251 -8.75 -14.80 18.92
N THR A 252 -8.40 -16.01 18.48
CA THR A 252 -7.70 -16.97 19.33
C THR A 252 -6.21 -16.64 19.24
N SER A 253 -5.68 -15.93 20.24
CA SER A 253 -4.23 -15.87 20.42
C SER A 253 -3.67 -17.30 20.50
N PRO A 254 -2.56 -17.63 19.83
CA PRO A 254 -1.87 -18.88 20.10
C PRO A 254 -1.43 -18.92 21.58
N PRO A 255 -1.39 -20.11 22.22
CA PRO A 255 -0.72 -20.27 23.50
C PRO A 255 0.78 -19.95 23.42
#